data_AF-A0A5D0QY02-F1
#
_entry.id   AF-A0A5D0QY02-F1
#
_cell.length_a   1.000
_cell.length_b   1.000
_cell.length_c   1.000
_cell.angle_alpha   90.00
_cell.angle_beta   90.00
_cell.angle_gamma   90.00
#
_symmetry.space_group_name_H-M   'P 1'
#
loop_
_entity.id
_entity.type
_entity.pdbx_description
1 polymer ?
#
loop_
_entity_poly.entity_id
_entity_poly.type
_entity_poly.pdbx_seq_one_letter_code
_entity_poly.pdbx_strand_id
1 'polypeptide(L)'
;MSKLNYKEYYPINDSAALKETTYSNLNDAEIKRWNNFKIITRSKTLSNSLLENQSNICPICSKYLNNENKVIHHIDYERLCDFEDNYSQVVPTLKNPDRKLKVPKCDICPNRELCLSKVVLIHSRCHFILHKMEGRIKNDEKKRIDKNRLFVNEPSKYWLNKTTFENLELVDAIFNLINTVSTKQQFKIRYNQNHISIKPSSFIYFKPDDDNLKISLSLGDLSEWKKELENKRIPNKLSKKQKPRLSFTIDFNDFKEHNELFIKILNDAINDFDSSQNTENHQLTLF
;
A
#
# COMPACT_ATOMS: atom_id res chain seq x y z
N MET A 1 0.56 19.51 4.94
CA MET A 1 1.03 18.15 4.63
C MET A 1 2.48 18.04 5.08
N SER A 2 2.85 17.03 5.89
CA SER A 2 4.25 16.80 6.23
C SER A 2 4.98 16.32 4.97
N LYS A 3 6.09 16.97 4.64
CA LYS A 3 6.91 16.60 3.48
C LYS A 3 7.55 15.24 3.78
N LEU A 4 7.35 14.26 2.89
CA LEU A 4 7.92 12.92 3.06
C LEU A 4 9.46 13.00 3.03
N ASN A 5 10.12 12.49 4.07
CA ASN A 5 11.55 12.66 4.27
C ASN A 5 12.35 11.43 3.82
N TYR A 6 12.35 11.11 2.53
CA TYR A 6 12.99 9.88 2.05
C TYR A 6 14.53 9.92 2.09
N LYS A 7 15.13 11.08 1.85
CA LYS A 7 16.59 11.20 1.68
C LYS A 7 17.38 10.90 2.96
N GLU A 8 16.82 11.22 4.13
CA GLU A 8 17.45 10.95 5.42
C GLU A 8 17.51 9.46 5.77
N TYR A 9 16.69 8.63 5.10
CA TYR A 9 16.66 7.19 5.31
C TYR A 9 17.33 6.41 4.19
N TYR A 10 18.05 7.08 3.28
CA TYR A 10 18.90 6.35 2.34
C TYR A 10 20.07 5.72 3.10
N PRO A 11 20.47 4.50 2.73
CA PRO A 11 21.68 3.90 3.26
C PRO A 11 22.86 4.82 2.99
N ILE A 12 23.57 5.17 4.06
CA ILE A 12 24.75 6.03 4.00
C ILE A 12 25.89 5.32 3.26
N ASN A 13 25.89 3.99 3.30
CA ASN A 13 26.81 3.14 2.55
C ASN A 13 26.04 2.00 1.84
N ASP A 14 26.58 1.57 0.70
CA ASP A 14 26.01 0.46 -0.07
C ASP A 14 26.67 -0.87 0.32
N SER A 15 25.87 -1.92 0.50
CA SER A 15 26.39 -3.25 0.88
C SER A 15 27.37 -3.83 -0.14
N ALA A 16 27.24 -3.53 -1.44
CA ALA A 16 28.18 -4.00 -2.44
C ALA A 16 29.50 -3.21 -2.36
N ALA A 17 29.41 -1.89 -2.24
CA ALA A 17 30.59 -1.03 -2.10
C ALA A 17 31.41 -1.37 -0.85
N LEU A 18 30.77 -1.63 0.30
CA LEU A 18 31.47 -2.05 1.51
C LEU A 18 32.22 -3.38 1.33
N LYS A 19 31.66 -4.31 0.55
CA LYS A 19 32.32 -5.59 0.24
C LYS A 19 33.63 -5.41 -0.51
N GLU A 20 33.68 -4.42 -1.39
CA GLU A 20 34.85 -4.12 -2.23
C GLU A 20 35.89 -3.25 -1.51
N THR A 21 35.50 -2.62 -0.39
CA THR A 21 36.33 -1.66 0.34
C THR A 21 36.58 -2.13 1.77
N THR A 22 35.84 -1.61 2.76
CA THR A 22 36.02 -1.85 4.20
C THR A 22 36.02 -3.34 4.55
N TYR A 23 35.25 -4.16 3.82
CA TYR A 23 35.06 -5.59 4.06
C TYR A 23 35.72 -6.50 3.01
N SER A 24 36.68 -5.98 2.26
CA SER A 24 37.43 -6.75 1.25
C SER A 24 38.27 -7.88 1.84
N ASN A 25 38.78 -7.72 3.07
CA ASN A 25 39.70 -8.64 3.73
C ASN A 25 39.10 -9.35 4.95
N LEU A 26 37.78 -9.46 5.04
CA LEU A 26 37.14 -10.18 6.14
C LEU A 26 37.50 -11.68 6.11
N ASN A 27 37.82 -12.24 7.27
CA ASN A 27 37.95 -13.69 7.41
C ASN A 27 36.57 -14.39 7.41
N ASP A 28 36.55 -15.73 7.38
CA ASP A 28 35.30 -16.50 7.30
C ASP A 28 34.31 -16.21 8.43
N ALA A 29 34.82 -16.04 9.65
CA ALA A 29 33.98 -15.71 10.82
C ALA A 29 33.37 -14.31 10.66
N GLU A 30 34.16 -13.33 10.22
CA GLU A 30 33.69 -11.97 9.98
C GLU A 30 32.70 -11.88 8.82
N ILE A 31 32.88 -12.66 7.75
CA ILE A 31 31.92 -12.78 6.65
C ILE A 31 30.58 -13.31 7.17
N LYS A 32 30.58 -14.32 8.05
CA LYS A 32 29.35 -14.82 8.69
C LYS A 32 28.69 -13.73 9.52
N ARG A 33 29.46 -13.01 10.34
CA ARG A 33 28.97 -11.89 11.17
C ARG A 33 28.37 -10.77 10.33
N TRP A 34 28.99 -10.43 9.19
CA TRP A 34 28.45 -9.42 8.27
C TRP A 34 27.16 -9.88 7.58
N ASN A 35 27.12 -11.12 7.11
CA ASN A 35 25.90 -11.71 6.54
C ASN A 35 24.76 -11.78 7.57
N ASN A 36 25.09 -12.11 8.82
CA ASN A 36 24.15 -12.08 9.93
C ASN A 36 23.62 -10.67 10.17
N PHE A 37 24.47 -9.64 10.11
CA PHE A 37 24.03 -8.24 10.22
C PHE A 37 23.04 -7.88 9.10
N LYS A 38 23.29 -8.30 7.85
CA LYS A 38 22.37 -8.04 6.74
C LYS A 38 20.97 -8.63 6.93
N ILE A 39 20.86 -9.78 7.59
CA ILE A 39 19.58 -10.49 7.80
C ILE A 39 18.87 -10.12 9.11
N ILE A 40 19.43 -9.23 9.95
CA ILE A 40 18.77 -8.79 11.20
C ILE A 40 17.42 -8.13 10.94
N THR A 41 17.18 -7.63 9.72
CA THR A 41 15.91 -7.03 9.28
C THR A 41 14.72 -7.99 9.39
N ARG A 42 14.97 -9.28 9.60
CA ARG A 42 13.98 -10.34 9.80
C ARG A 42 13.70 -10.65 11.27
N SER A 43 14.45 -10.05 12.19
CA SER A 43 14.34 -10.28 13.64
C SER A 43 13.07 -9.67 14.21
N LYS A 44 12.24 -10.49 14.87
CA LYS A 44 11.03 -9.98 15.55
C LYS A 44 11.39 -9.13 16.76
N THR A 45 12.44 -9.51 17.49
CA THR A 45 12.96 -8.76 18.62
C THR A 45 13.31 -7.33 18.21
N LEU A 46 14.11 -7.16 17.16
CA LEU A 46 14.48 -5.82 16.69
C LEU A 46 13.26 -5.04 16.17
N SER A 47 12.33 -5.71 15.49
CA SER A 47 11.11 -5.06 15.02
C SER A 47 10.28 -4.51 16.16
N ASN A 48 10.18 -5.23 17.28
CA ASN A 48 9.46 -4.76 18.47
C ASN A 48 10.19 -3.57 19.13
N SER A 49 11.52 -3.67 19.30
CA SER A 49 12.32 -2.57 19.89
C SER A 49 12.26 -1.30 19.04
N LEU A 50 12.35 -1.41 17.71
CA LEU A 50 12.21 -0.25 16.82
C LEU A 50 10.80 0.35 16.88
N LEU A 51 9.77 -0.50 17.00
CA LEU A 51 8.39 -0.02 17.10
C LEU A 51 8.19 0.85 18.36
N GLU A 52 8.73 0.41 19.49
CA GLU A 52 8.73 1.15 20.75
C GLU A 52 9.56 2.44 20.65
N ASN A 53 10.81 2.34 20.16
CA ASN A 53 11.71 3.49 20.02
C ASN A 53 11.15 4.58 19.09
N GLN A 54 10.35 4.20 18.10
CA GLN A 54 9.72 5.11 17.14
C GLN A 54 8.30 5.54 17.54
N SER A 55 7.85 5.23 18.75
CA SER A 55 6.49 5.56 19.23
C SER A 55 5.38 5.06 18.29
N ASN A 56 5.57 3.91 17.66
CA ASN A 56 4.70 3.35 16.60
C ASN A 56 4.54 4.24 15.36
N ILE A 57 5.39 5.24 15.13
CA ILE A 57 5.30 6.13 13.97
C ILE A 57 6.35 5.74 12.92
N CYS A 58 5.92 5.67 11.66
CA CYS A 58 6.81 5.52 10.52
C CYS A 58 7.51 6.86 10.27
N PRO A 59 8.84 6.92 10.33
CA PRO A 59 9.55 8.20 10.23
C PRO A 59 9.52 8.81 8.82
N ILE A 60 9.23 8.01 7.80
CA ILE A 60 9.15 8.49 6.41
C ILE A 60 7.84 9.24 6.15
N CYS A 61 6.72 8.71 6.62
CA CYS A 61 5.38 9.22 6.30
C CYS A 61 4.61 9.78 7.49
N SER A 62 5.20 9.73 8.69
CA SER A 62 4.61 10.18 9.96
C SER A 62 3.27 9.51 10.32
N LYS A 63 2.96 8.35 9.72
CA LYS A 63 1.75 7.56 10.01
C LYS A 63 2.06 6.37 10.92
N TYR A 64 1.05 5.86 11.61
CA TYR A 64 1.17 4.70 12.49
C TYR A 64 1.64 3.43 11.76
N LEU A 65 2.58 2.72 12.36
CA LEU A 65 3.05 1.40 11.93
C LEU A 65 2.06 0.34 12.43
N ASN A 66 1.25 -0.19 11.53
CA ASN A 66 0.43 -1.37 11.82
C ASN A 66 1.29 -2.64 11.86
N ASN A 67 0.84 -3.66 12.60
CA ASN A 67 1.64 -4.86 12.82
C ASN A 67 1.88 -5.70 11.56
N GLU A 68 1.05 -5.56 10.54
CA GLU A 68 1.09 -6.43 9.35
C GLU A 68 1.84 -5.84 8.14
N ASN A 69 2.07 -4.53 8.08
CA ASN A 69 2.69 -3.88 6.91
C ASN A 69 3.94 -3.07 7.25
N LYS A 70 4.80 -3.61 8.12
CA LYS A 70 6.08 -2.99 8.52
C LYS A 70 7.27 -3.87 8.16
N VAL A 71 8.38 -3.24 7.81
CA VAL A 71 9.66 -3.88 7.49
C VAL A 71 10.80 -3.07 8.09
N ILE A 72 11.86 -3.77 8.50
CA ILE A 72 13.10 -3.12 8.93
C ILE A 72 13.93 -2.80 7.68
N HIS A 73 14.34 -1.55 7.55
CA HIS A 73 15.22 -1.03 6.51
C HIS A 73 16.60 -0.75 7.09
N HIS A 74 17.65 -1.02 6.33
CA HIS A 74 19.03 -0.63 6.71
C HIS A 74 19.29 0.80 6.26
N ILE A 75 19.76 1.65 7.19
CA ILE A 75 20.30 2.98 6.88
C ILE A 75 21.83 2.98 6.89
N ASP A 76 22.45 1.92 7.41
CA ASP A 76 23.89 1.77 7.46
C ASP A 76 24.25 0.26 7.54
N TYR A 77 25.02 -0.21 6.56
CA TYR A 77 25.49 -1.59 6.42
C TYR A 77 26.86 -1.86 7.08
N GLU A 78 27.53 -0.83 7.61
CA GLU A 78 28.86 -0.93 8.20
C GLU A 78 28.80 -1.41 9.65
N ARG A 79 28.47 -2.70 9.83
CA ARG A 79 28.50 -3.41 11.11
C ARG A 79 28.69 -4.92 10.91
N LEU A 80 29.47 -5.52 11.80
CA LEU A 80 29.55 -6.97 11.98
C LEU A 80 28.63 -7.38 13.15
N CYS A 81 27.75 -8.36 12.94
CA CYS A 81 26.92 -8.90 14.02
C CYS A 81 27.79 -9.54 15.09
N ASP A 82 27.41 -9.52 16.37
CA ASP A 82 28.20 -10.20 17.42
C ASP A 82 28.04 -11.73 17.41
N PHE A 83 27.00 -12.23 16.72
CA PHE A 83 26.81 -13.66 16.54
C PHE A 83 27.29 -14.12 15.17
N GLU A 84 28.07 -15.20 15.15
CA GLU A 84 28.39 -15.97 13.94
C GLU A 84 27.26 -16.92 13.55
N ASP A 85 26.54 -17.44 14.54
CA ASP A 85 25.44 -18.37 14.32
C ASP A 85 24.08 -17.67 14.18
N ASN A 86 23.20 -18.30 13.43
CA ASN A 86 21.79 -17.94 13.34
C ASN A 86 20.91 -19.06 13.92
N TYR A 87 19.74 -18.68 14.39
CA TYR A 87 18.71 -19.60 14.87
C TYR A 87 17.47 -19.49 14.00
N SER A 88 16.64 -20.54 14.06
CA SER A 88 15.36 -20.57 13.37
C SER A 88 14.28 -19.92 14.22
N GLN A 89 13.72 -18.81 13.76
CA GLN A 89 12.53 -18.18 14.32
C GLN A 89 11.30 -18.60 13.52
N VAL A 90 10.24 -19.05 14.20
CA VAL A 90 8.96 -19.38 13.55
C VAL A 90 8.21 -18.08 13.24
N VAL A 91 7.88 -17.87 11.96
CA VAL A 91 7.17 -16.69 11.46
C VAL A 91 6.09 -17.17 10.50
N PRO A 92 4.97 -17.70 11.05
CA PRO A 92 3.92 -18.32 10.28
C PRO A 92 3.30 -17.30 9.31
N THR A 93 2.84 -17.79 8.17
CA THR A 93 2.09 -17.01 7.18
C THR A 93 0.88 -17.81 6.74
N LEU A 94 -0.16 -17.15 6.22
CA LEU A 94 -1.35 -17.85 5.70
C LEU A 94 -1.01 -18.94 4.67
N LYS A 95 0.01 -18.72 3.83
CA LYS A 95 0.47 -19.68 2.82
C LYS A 95 1.42 -20.75 3.37
N ASN A 96 2.10 -20.46 4.47
CA ASN A 96 3.09 -21.35 5.06
C ASN A 96 3.10 -21.17 6.59
N PRO A 97 2.25 -21.95 7.30
CA PRO A 97 2.16 -21.92 8.75
C PRO A 97 3.46 -22.31 9.45
N ASP A 98 4.25 -23.21 8.85
CA ASP A 98 5.50 -23.70 9.43
C ASP A 98 6.73 -22.89 8.99
N ARG A 99 6.53 -21.71 8.42
CA ARG A 99 7.61 -20.88 7.90
C ARG A 99 8.60 -20.53 9.02
N LYS A 100 9.86 -20.89 8.81
CA LYS A 100 10.99 -20.56 9.67
C LYS A 100 11.95 -19.60 8.97
N LEU A 101 12.46 -18.62 9.70
CA LEU A 101 13.47 -17.69 9.24
C LEU A 101 14.75 -17.85 10.04
N LYS A 102 15.89 -17.85 9.35
CA LYS A 102 17.20 -17.75 10.00
C LYS A 102 17.45 -16.30 10.40
N VAL A 103 17.73 -16.08 11.68
CA VAL A 103 18.04 -14.77 12.28
C VAL A 103 19.10 -14.92 13.38
N PRO A 104 19.94 -13.91 13.65
CA PRO A 104 20.89 -13.95 14.78
C PRO A 104 20.18 -13.67 16.11
N LYS A 105 20.69 -14.21 17.24
CA LYS A 105 20.10 -14.15 18.62
C LYS A 105 20.02 -12.73 19.21
N CYS A 106 19.20 -11.89 18.58
CA CYS A 106 19.05 -10.46 18.91
C CYS A 106 18.43 -10.22 20.29
N ASP A 107 17.68 -11.19 20.83
CA ASP A 107 17.06 -11.16 22.15
C ASP A 107 18.07 -11.15 23.30
N ILE A 108 19.19 -11.85 23.15
CA ILE A 108 20.26 -11.94 24.15
C ILE A 108 21.54 -11.19 23.74
N CYS A 109 21.46 -10.34 22.71
CA CYS A 109 22.62 -9.61 22.19
C CYS A 109 23.00 -8.45 23.13
N PRO A 110 24.24 -8.40 23.66
CA PRO A 110 24.67 -7.32 24.56
C PRO A 110 24.81 -5.97 23.84
N ASN A 111 25.22 -5.96 22.56
CA ASN A 111 25.38 -4.72 21.79
C ASN A 111 24.25 -4.51 20.78
N ARG A 112 23.02 -4.85 21.16
CA ARG A 112 21.84 -4.70 20.30
C ARG A 112 21.62 -3.26 19.83
N GLU A 113 21.88 -2.28 20.69
CA GLU A 113 21.69 -0.86 20.39
C GLU A 113 22.56 -0.37 19.23
N LEU A 114 23.77 -0.92 19.06
CA LEU A 114 24.62 -0.62 17.90
C LEU A 114 23.95 -1.03 16.59
N CYS A 115 23.23 -2.16 16.59
CA CYS A 115 22.47 -2.61 15.43
C CYS A 115 21.20 -1.76 15.22
N LEU A 116 20.47 -1.43 16.30
CA LEU A 116 19.25 -0.62 16.22
C LEU A 116 19.52 0.78 15.66
N SER A 117 20.66 1.38 15.97
CA SER A 117 21.06 2.69 15.43
C SER A 117 21.29 2.71 13.91
N LYS A 118 21.43 1.54 13.28
CA LYS A 118 21.75 1.36 11.84
C LYS A 118 20.56 0.88 11.01
N VAL A 119 19.41 0.70 11.65
CA VAL A 119 18.18 0.25 10.99
C VAL A 119 16.98 1.08 11.44
N VAL A 120 15.92 1.05 10.64
CA VAL A 120 14.68 1.77 10.93
C VAL A 120 13.47 0.91 10.55
N LEU A 121 12.39 1.01 11.32
CA LEU A 121 11.14 0.33 11.02
C LEU A 121 10.22 1.25 10.22
N ILE A 122 9.88 0.85 9.01
CA ILE A 122 9.06 1.66 8.09
C ILE A 122 7.96 0.80 7.49
N HIS A 123 6.95 1.41 6.89
CA HIS A 123 5.95 0.65 6.14
C HIS A 123 6.59 -0.07 4.95
N SER A 124 6.10 -1.26 4.62
CA SER A 124 6.50 -2.01 3.42
C SER A 124 6.40 -1.16 2.14
N ARG A 125 5.43 -0.25 2.08
CA ARG A 125 5.25 0.69 0.97
C ARG A 125 6.32 1.79 0.96
N CYS A 126 6.58 2.42 2.11
CA CYS A 126 7.64 3.43 2.24
C CYS A 126 9.00 2.84 1.84
N HIS A 127 9.28 1.61 2.26
CA HIS A 127 10.47 0.85 1.88
C HIS A 127 10.59 0.65 0.36
N PHE A 128 9.49 0.27 -0.31
CA PHE A 128 9.47 0.13 -1.76
C PHE A 128 9.74 1.45 -2.49
N ILE A 129 9.10 2.54 -2.05
CA ILE A 129 9.30 3.87 -2.64
C ILE A 129 10.76 4.31 -2.47
N LEU A 130 11.31 4.11 -1.28
CA LEU A 130 12.69 4.45 -0.95
C LEU A 130 13.66 3.73 -1.90
N HIS A 131 13.58 2.39 -2.03
CA HIS A 131 14.43 1.64 -2.95
C HIS A 131 14.22 1.97 -4.44
N LYS A 132 13.03 2.44 -4.81
CA LYS A 132 12.77 2.93 -6.16
C LYS A 132 13.48 4.27 -6.40
N MET A 133 13.44 5.18 -5.44
CA MET A 133 14.12 6.48 -5.54
C MET A 133 15.65 6.34 -5.48
N GLU A 134 16.18 5.32 -4.78
CA GLU A 134 17.60 4.93 -4.81
C GLU A 134 18.06 4.37 -6.16
N GLY A 135 17.14 3.99 -7.05
CA GLY A 135 17.47 3.30 -8.31
C GLY A 135 17.87 1.83 -8.16
N ARG A 136 17.76 1.25 -6.95
CA ARG A 136 18.00 -0.19 -6.72
C ARG A 136 16.92 -1.07 -7.33
N ILE A 137 15.71 -0.53 -7.45
CA ILE A 137 14.65 -1.11 -8.27
C ILE A 137 14.73 -0.45 -9.65
N LYS A 138 15.49 -1.04 -10.57
CA LYS A 138 15.48 -0.63 -11.98
C LYS A 138 14.10 -0.89 -12.56
N ASN A 139 13.62 0.03 -13.40
CA ASN A 139 12.48 -0.22 -14.29
C ASN A 139 12.94 -1.25 -15.35
N ASP A 140 13.12 -2.50 -14.95
CA ASP A 140 13.41 -3.56 -15.90
C ASP A 140 12.11 -3.86 -16.67
N GLU A 141 12.03 -3.34 -17.89
CA GLU A 141 11.22 -3.95 -18.93
C GLU A 141 11.64 -5.43 -19.01
N LYS A 142 10.70 -6.34 -18.73
CA LYS A 142 10.85 -7.80 -18.91
C LYS A 142 11.87 -8.50 -18.00
N LYS A 143 11.58 -8.65 -16.70
CA LYS A 143 12.01 -9.86 -15.96
C LYS A 143 10.88 -10.47 -15.15
N ARG A 144 10.68 -11.78 -15.39
CA ARG A 144 9.69 -12.68 -14.79
C ARG A 144 9.66 -12.51 -13.26
N ILE A 145 8.59 -11.90 -12.77
CA ILE A 145 8.26 -11.89 -11.34
C ILE A 145 7.47 -13.16 -11.02
N ASP A 146 7.99 -13.85 -10.03
CA ASP A 146 7.47 -15.03 -9.37
C ASP A 146 5.96 -14.89 -9.03
N LYS A 147 5.15 -15.85 -9.47
CA LYS A 147 3.67 -15.79 -9.60
C LYS A 147 2.90 -15.75 -8.26
N ASN A 148 3.56 -15.50 -7.13
CA ASN A 148 2.95 -15.65 -5.80
C ASN A 148 3.01 -14.42 -4.88
N ARG A 149 3.58 -13.30 -5.32
CA ARG A 149 3.52 -12.01 -4.58
C ARG A 149 2.52 -11.07 -5.25
N LEU A 150 1.37 -10.92 -4.58
CA LEU A 150 0.47 -9.76 -4.60
C LEU A 150 0.23 -9.12 -5.97
N PHE A 151 -0.96 -9.40 -6.53
CA PHE A 151 -1.53 -8.80 -7.73
C PHE A 151 -1.46 -7.27 -7.72
N VAL A 152 -0.33 -6.72 -8.17
CA VAL A 152 -0.21 -5.37 -8.69
C VAL A 152 -0.20 -5.55 -10.20
N ASN A 153 -1.40 -5.63 -10.81
CA ASN A 153 -1.52 -5.63 -12.28
C ASN A 153 -0.76 -4.42 -12.84
N GLU A 154 -0.15 -4.51 -14.03
CA GLU A 154 0.55 -3.37 -14.69
C GLU A 154 -0.18 -2.01 -14.57
N PRO A 155 -1.52 -1.93 -14.65
CA PRO A 155 -2.23 -0.67 -14.47
C PRO A 155 -2.19 -0.09 -13.04
N SER A 156 -2.01 -0.90 -12.01
CA SER A 156 -1.82 -0.39 -10.64
C SER A 156 -0.42 0.22 -10.43
N LYS A 157 0.62 -0.29 -11.13
CA LYS A 157 1.93 0.39 -11.20
C LYS A 157 1.84 1.74 -11.90
N TYR A 158 1.01 1.85 -12.94
CA TYR A 158 0.78 3.12 -13.63
C TYR A 158 0.24 4.19 -12.68
N TRP A 159 -0.81 3.89 -11.91
CA TRP A 159 -1.40 4.88 -10.99
C TRP A 159 -0.47 5.26 -9.84
N LEU A 160 0.34 4.32 -9.34
CA LEU A 160 1.39 4.64 -8.35
C LEU A 160 2.39 5.70 -8.83
N ASN A 161 2.52 5.91 -10.15
CA ASN A 161 3.41 6.92 -10.74
C ASN A 161 2.67 8.17 -11.22
N LYS A 162 1.34 8.10 -11.41
CA LYS A 162 0.54 9.13 -12.08
C LYS A 162 -0.18 10.05 -11.11
N THR A 163 -0.39 9.63 -9.86
CA THR A 163 -1.17 10.37 -8.87
C THR A 163 -0.49 10.46 -7.51
N THR A 164 -0.95 11.40 -6.69
CA THR A 164 -0.62 11.54 -5.27
C THR A 164 -1.06 10.33 -4.45
N PHE A 165 -0.44 10.15 -3.28
CA PHE A 165 -0.77 9.06 -2.37
C PHE A 165 -2.14 9.27 -1.73
N GLU A 166 -2.44 10.51 -1.40
CA GLU A 166 -3.70 10.97 -0.80
C GLU A 166 -4.89 10.55 -1.67
N ASN A 167 -4.78 10.69 -2.99
CA ASN A 167 -5.81 10.21 -3.92
C ASN A 167 -5.96 8.69 -3.92
N LEU A 168 -4.87 7.92 -3.81
CA LEU A 168 -4.95 6.46 -3.74
C LEU A 168 -5.53 5.99 -2.40
N GLU A 169 -5.19 6.65 -1.30
CA GLU A 169 -5.83 6.39 0.00
C GLU A 169 -7.31 6.72 -0.03
N LEU A 170 -7.69 7.80 -0.72
CA LEU A 170 -9.09 8.16 -0.88
C LEU A 170 -9.84 7.12 -1.72
N VAL A 171 -9.23 6.61 -2.79
CA VAL A 171 -9.78 5.47 -3.56
C VAL A 171 -9.97 4.24 -2.67
N ASP A 172 -8.97 3.88 -1.86
CA ASP A 172 -9.05 2.73 -0.96
C ASP A 172 -10.12 2.94 0.13
N ALA A 173 -10.23 4.14 0.69
CA ALA A 173 -11.25 4.50 1.68
C ALA A 173 -12.66 4.36 1.11
N ILE A 174 -12.90 4.92 -0.08
CA ILE A 174 -14.20 4.83 -0.75
C ILE A 174 -14.50 3.38 -1.16
N PHE A 175 -13.51 2.62 -1.61
CA PHE A 175 -13.69 1.21 -1.95
C PHE A 175 -14.04 0.34 -0.75
N ASN A 176 -13.39 0.56 0.40
CA ASN A 176 -13.73 -0.10 1.64
C ASN A 176 -15.15 0.25 2.08
N LEU A 177 -15.56 1.51 1.89
CA LEU A 177 -16.93 1.93 2.15
C LEU A 177 -17.93 1.20 1.24
N ILE A 178 -17.66 1.12 -0.07
CA ILE A 178 -18.49 0.36 -1.04
C ILE A 178 -18.70 -1.08 -0.57
N ASN A 179 -17.64 -1.77 -0.12
CA ASN A 179 -17.75 -3.15 0.36
C ASN A 179 -18.38 -3.28 1.75
N THR A 180 -18.37 -2.21 2.56
CA THR A 180 -19.04 -2.18 3.86
C THR A 180 -20.55 -2.05 3.68
N VAL A 181 -20.98 -1.26 2.71
CA VAL A 181 -22.40 -1.01 2.46
C VAL A 181 -23.06 -2.05 1.56
N SER A 182 -22.27 -2.73 0.72
CA SER A 182 -22.76 -3.82 -0.12
C SER A 182 -23.02 -5.07 0.71
N THR A 183 -24.29 -5.47 0.81
CA THR A 183 -24.70 -6.68 1.56
C THR A 183 -24.77 -7.93 0.69
N LYS A 184 -24.97 -7.78 -0.63
CA LYS A 184 -25.22 -8.92 -1.54
C LYS A 184 -23.98 -9.46 -2.22
N GLN A 185 -22.97 -8.61 -2.45
CA GLN A 185 -21.74 -9.04 -3.15
C GLN A 185 -20.51 -8.25 -2.71
N GLN A 186 -19.33 -8.86 -2.91
CA GLN A 186 -18.06 -8.18 -2.75
C GLN A 186 -17.56 -7.63 -4.09
N PHE A 187 -17.27 -6.35 -4.11
CA PHE A 187 -16.65 -5.69 -5.24
C PHE A 187 -15.14 -5.88 -5.21
N LYS A 188 -14.53 -5.85 -6.41
CA LYS A 188 -13.06 -5.83 -6.57
C LYS A 188 -12.64 -4.57 -7.30
N ILE A 189 -11.51 -3.98 -6.92
CA ILE A 189 -10.90 -2.91 -7.72
C ILE A 189 -10.26 -3.51 -8.99
N ARG A 190 -10.48 -2.84 -10.10
CA ARG A 190 -9.75 -3.02 -11.36
C ARG A 190 -9.05 -1.71 -11.72
N TYR A 191 -7.74 -1.77 -11.87
CA TYR A 191 -6.95 -0.67 -12.39
C TYR A 191 -6.91 -0.75 -13.93
N ASN A 192 -7.18 0.34 -14.62
CA ASN A 192 -6.94 0.54 -16.06
C ASN A 192 -6.06 1.79 -16.25
N GLN A 193 -5.36 1.96 -17.37
CA GLN A 193 -4.50 3.15 -17.58
C GLN A 193 -5.28 4.49 -17.57
N ASN A 194 -6.59 4.46 -17.80
CA ASN A 194 -7.43 5.66 -17.91
C ASN A 194 -8.27 5.97 -16.67
N HIS A 195 -8.57 4.95 -15.86
CA HIS A 195 -9.34 5.07 -14.62
C HIS A 195 -9.15 3.82 -13.74
N ILE A 196 -9.60 3.91 -12.49
CA ILE A 196 -9.72 2.79 -11.55
C ILE A 196 -11.22 2.50 -11.42
N SER A 197 -11.69 1.30 -11.70
CA SER A 197 -13.12 0.95 -11.63
C SER A 197 -13.38 -0.16 -10.63
N ILE A 198 -14.61 -0.29 -10.16
CA ILE A 198 -15.02 -1.51 -9.45
C ILE A 198 -15.44 -2.63 -10.43
N LYS A 199 -15.58 -3.86 -9.91
CA LYS A 199 -16.00 -5.09 -10.58
C LYS A 199 -17.03 -5.82 -9.71
N PRO A 200 -18.06 -6.50 -10.29
CA PRO A 200 -18.09 -7.04 -11.65
C PRO A 200 -18.42 -6.03 -12.77
N SER A 201 -19.14 -4.96 -12.46
CA SER A 201 -19.56 -3.90 -13.38
C SER A 201 -18.81 -2.59 -13.12
N SER A 202 -18.68 -1.74 -14.15
CA SER A 202 -17.93 -0.47 -14.07
C SER A 202 -18.84 0.75 -13.90
N PHE A 203 -19.81 0.65 -13.00
CA PHE A 203 -20.75 1.75 -12.69
C PHE A 203 -20.16 2.81 -11.77
N ILE A 204 -19.14 2.47 -10.99
CA ILE A 204 -18.30 3.41 -10.24
C ILE A 204 -16.88 3.34 -10.78
N TYR A 205 -16.31 4.49 -11.11
CA TYR A 205 -14.89 4.59 -11.37
C TYR A 205 -14.29 5.91 -10.88
N PHE A 206 -13.02 5.83 -10.54
CA PHE A 206 -12.17 6.87 -10.01
C PHE A 206 -11.14 7.27 -11.05
N LYS A 207 -10.91 8.56 -11.18
CA LYS A 207 -9.83 9.12 -11.98
C LYS A 207 -9.12 10.16 -11.13
N PRO A 208 -7.98 9.78 -10.52
CA PRO A 208 -7.13 10.76 -9.86
C PRO A 208 -6.69 11.87 -10.83
N ASP A 209 -6.73 13.11 -10.37
CA ASP A 209 -6.45 14.33 -11.14
C ASP A 209 -5.72 15.34 -10.24
N ASP A 210 -4.39 15.36 -10.34
CA ASP A 210 -3.48 16.10 -9.46
C ASP A 210 -3.76 15.86 -7.96
N ASP A 211 -4.26 16.87 -7.25
CA ASP A 211 -4.57 16.83 -5.82
C ASP A 211 -6.00 16.36 -5.51
N ASN A 212 -6.81 16.10 -6.55
CA ASN A 212 -8.20 15.73 -6.38
C ASN A 212 -8.52 14.35 -6.97
N LEU A 213 -9.59 13.74 -6.48
CA LEU A 213 -10.15 12.52 -7.02
C LEU A 213 -11.45 12.80 -7.75
N LYS A 214 -11.46 12.57 -9.06
CA LYS A 214 -12.70 12.58 -9.82
C LYS A 214 -13.40 11.23 -9.70
N ILE A 215 -14.62 11.24 -9.20
CA ILE A 215 -15.49 10.07 -9.06
C ILE A 215 -16.57 10.15 -10.13
N SER A 216 -16.97 9.01 -10.67
CA SER A 216 -18.02 8.93 -11.68
C SER A 216 -18.95 7.75 -11.42
N LEU A 217 -20.25 8.02 -11.48
CA LEU A 217 -21.35 7.11 -11.20
C LEU A 217 -22.29 7.03 -12.41
N SER A 218 -22.74 5.83 -12.77
CA SER A 218 -23.74 5.62 -13.83
C SER A 218 -25.02 4.93 -13.38
N LEU A 219 -25.21 4.75 -12.08
CA LEU A 219 -26.38 4.13 -11.45
C LEU A 219 -26.82 4.99 -10.24
N GLY A 220 -28.05 4.78 -9.79
CA GLY A 220 -28.73 5.60 -8.76
C GLY A 220 -29.45 6.83 -9.31
N ASP A 221 -30.09 7.62 -8.44
CA ASP A 221 -30.74 8.88 -8.79
C ASP A 221 -29.70 9.99 -9.03
N LEU A 222 -29.10 9.96 -10.21
CA LEU A 222 -28.07 10.92 -10.62
C LEU A 222 -28.55 12.38 -10.60
N SER A 223 -29.86 12.63 -10.68
CA SER A 223 -30.42 13.98 -10.68
C SER A 223 -30.59 14.52 -9.27
N GLU A 224 -31.02 13.68 -8.33
CA GLU A 224 -31.04 13.97 -6.90
C GLU A 224 -29.63 14.24 -6.38
N TRP A 225 -28.69 13.32 -6.63
CA TRP A 225 -27.32 13.47 -6.12
C TRP A 225 -26.59 14.68 -6.70
N LYS A 226 -26.90 15.06 -7.94
CA LYS A 226 -26.40 16.33 -8.51
C LYS A 226 -26.82 17.52 -7.64
N LYS A 227 -28.09 17.60 -7.25
CA LYS A 227 -28.62 18.71 -6.43
C LYS A 227 -27.98 18.72 -5.04
N GLU A 228 -27.84 17.56 -4.41
CA GLU A 228 -27.20 17.44 -3.10
C GLU A 228 -25.72 17.85 -3.14
N LEU A 229 -24.98 17.46 -4.17
CA LEU A 229 -23.59 17.91 -4.38
C LEU A 229 -23.51 19.43 -4.62
N GLU A 230 -24.44 20.01 -5.38
CA GLU A 230 -24.54 21.46 -5.58
C GLU A 230 -24.82 22.20 -4.26
N ASN A 231 -25.72 21.66 -3.42
CA ASN A 231 -26.03 22.21 -2.10
C ASN A 231 -24.82 22.22 -1.16
N LYS A 232 -23.93 21.22 -1.27
CA LYS A 232 -22.66 21.14 -0.54
C LYS A 232 -21.50 21.85 -1.23
N ARG A 233 -21.73 22.53 -2.36
CA ARG A 233 -20.71 23.22 -3.16
C ARG A 233 -19.60 22.30 -3.68
N ILE A 234 -19.88 21.01 -3.85
CA ILE A 234 -18.94 20.03 -4.42
C ILE A 234 -18.98 20.14 -5.95
N PRO A 235 -17.85 20.41 -6.64
CA PRO A 235 -17.80 20.52 -8.10
C PRO A 235 -18.29 19.24 -8.80
N ASN A 236 -19.33 19.36 -9.63
CA ASN A 236 -19.94 18.22 -10.30
C ASN A 236 -20.44 18.53 -11.71
N LYS A 237 -20.70 17.47 -12.48
CA LYS A 237 -21.21 17.51 -13.86
C LYS A 237 -22.05 16.28 -14.16
N LEU A 238 -23.27 16.48 -14.64
CA LEU A 238 -24.15 15.43 -15.14
C LEU A 238 -24.13 15.41 -16.69
N SER A 239 -23.63 14.31 -17.25
CA SER A 239 -23.62 14.07 -18.70
C SER A 239 -24.90 13.35 -19.13
N LYS A 240 -25.69 13.96 -20.00
CA LYS A 240 -26.93 13.40 -20.58
C LYS A 240 -26.71 12.66 -21.92
N LYS A 241 -25.50 12.17 -22.19
CA LYS A 241 -25.22 11.34 -23.39
C LYS A 241 -25.96 9.99 -23.30
N GLN A 242 -25.79 9.11 -24.30
CA GLN A 242 -26.42 7.77 -24.38
C GLN A 242 -26.44 6.97 -23.08
N LYS A 243 -25.45 7.16 -22.18
CA LYS A 243 -25.48 6.66 -20.81
C LYS A 243 -25.33 7.82 -19.83
N PRO A 244 -26.38 8.16 -19.06
CA PRO A 244 -26.30 9.17 -18.02
C PRO A 244 -25.14 8.90 -17.07
N ARG A 245 -24.41 9.94 -16.70
CA ARG A 245 -23.28 9.81 -15.79
C ARG A 245 -23.09 11.08 -14.96
N LEU A 246 -23.08 10.92 -13.64
CA LEU A 246 -22.70 11.97 -12.71
C LEU A 246 -21.21 11.85 -12.43
N SER A 247 -20.47 12.93 -12.59
CA SER A 247 -19.07 13.02 -12.18
C SER A 247 -18.89 14.16 -11.20
N PHE A 248 -18.12 13.95 -10.15
CA PHE A 248 -17.79 14.98 -9.17
C PHE A 248 -16.34 14.83 -8.71
N THR A 249 -15.77 15.90 -8.18
CA THR A 249 -14.35 15.98 -7.82
C THR A 249 -14.25 16.35 -6.35
N ILE A 250 -13.45 15.59 -5.60
CA ILE A 250 -13.29 15.75 -4.15
C ILE A 250 -11.84 15.57 -3.75
N ASP A 251 -11.44 16.18 -2.64
CA ASP A 251 -10.22 15.84 -1.91
C ASP A 251 -10.54 15.01 -0.65
N PHE A 252 -9.52 14.78 0.20
CA PHE A 252 -9.71 14.02 1.44
C PHE A 252 -10.52 14.80 2.49
N ASN A 253 -10.45 16.13 2.49
CA ASN A 253 -11.20 16.97 3.43
C ASN A 253 -12.69 16.97 3.07
N ASP A 254 -13.03 17.13 1.80
CA ASP A 254 -14.39 17.01 1.28
C ASP A 254 -14.99 15.66 1.70
N PHE A 255 -14.24 14.56 1.50
CA PHE A 255 -14.66 13.22 1.88
C PHE A 255 -14.97 13.08 3.36
N LYS A 256 -14.12 13.64 4.23
CA LYS A 256 -14.35 13.62 5.69
C LYS A 256 -15.54 14.48 6.11
N GLU A 257 -15.62 15.70 5.58
CA GLU A 257 -16.66 16.67 5.94
C GLU A 257 -18.05 16.20 5.50
N HIS A 258 -18.14 15.52 4.36
CA HIS A 258 -19.40 15.11 3.75
C HIS A 258 -19.57 13.59 3.67
N ASN A 259 -18.95 12.84 4.60
CA ASN A 259 -18.95 11.38 4.61
C ASN A 259 -20.37 10.78 4.52
N GLU A 260 -21.33 11.31 5.27
CA GLU A 260 -22.73 10.82 5.23
C GLU A 260 -23.37 10.96 3.84
N LEU A 261 -23.08 12.04 3.12
CA LEU A 261 -23.58 12.24 1.75
C LEU A 261 -22.98 11.17 0.82
N PHE A 262 -21.68 10.92 0.90
CA PHE A 262 -21.04 9.90 0.07
C PHE A 262 -21.56 8.49 0.38
N ILE A 263 -21.82 8.17 1.65
CA ILE A 263 -22.47 6.90 2.02
C ILE A 263 -23.81 6.75 1.30
N LYS A 264 -24.66 7.77 1.34
CA LYS A 264 -25.98 7.74 0.68
C LYS A 264 -25.87 7.57 -0.83
N ILE A 265 -24.99 8.34 -1.48
CA ILE A 265 -24.73 8.25 -2.92
C ILE A 265 -24.28 6.83 -3.32
N LEU A 266 -23.33 6.26 -2.57
CA LEU A 266 -22.77 4.93 -2.87
C LEU A 266 -23.80 3.83 -2.62
N ASN A 267 -24.58 3.92 -1.52
CA ASN A 267 -25.66 2.98 -1.22
C ASN A 267 -26.69 2.94 -2.34
N ASP A 268 -27.12 4.10 -2.81
CA ASP A 268 -28.11 4.20 -3.87
C ASP A 268 -27.60 3.57 -5.17
N ALA A 269 -26.37 3.89 -5.58
CA ALA A 269 -25.75 3.29 -6.77
C ALA A 269 -25.58 1.76 -6.67
N ILE A 270 -25.28 1.23 -5.47
CA ILE A 270 -25.14 -0.21 -5.22
C ILE A 270 -26.50 -0.91 -5.21
N ASN A 271 -27.51 -0.30 -4.58
CA ASN A 271 -28.87 -0.85 -4.55
C ASN A 271 -29.48 -0.93 -5.95
N ASP A 272 -29.25 0.09 -6.78
CA ASP A 272 -29.67 0.09 -8.19
C ASP A 272 -28.96 -1.02 -8.98
N PHE A 273 -27.64 -1.18 -8.79
CA PHE A 273 -26.88 -2.29 -9.38
C PHE A 273 -27.43 -3.66 -8.97
N ASP A 274 -27.65 -3.88 -7.68
CA ASP A 274 -28.15 -5.14 -7.15
C ASP A 274 -29.58 -5.46 -7.64
N SER A 275 -30.41 -4.42 -7.83
CA SER A 275 -31.76 -4.57 -8.37
C SER A 275 -31.74 -4.97 -9.84
N SER A 276 -30.82 -4.42 -10.63
CA SER A 276 -30.69 -4.73 -12.06
C SER A 276 -30.21 -6.16 -12.33
N GLN A 277 -29.37 -6.73 -11.45
CA GLN A 277 -28.91 -8.13 -11.57
C GLN A 277 -30.03 -9.15 -11.31
N ASN A 278 -30.99 -8.82 -10.45
CA ASN A 278 -32.13 -9.70 -10.18
C ASN A 278 -33.09 -9.82 -11.36
N THR A 279 -33.26 -8.74 -12.14
CA THR A 279 -34.13 -8.75 -13.33
C THR A 279 -33.56 -9.55 -14.49
N GLU A 280 -32.24 -9.62 -14.66
CA GLU A 280 -31.61 -10.39 -15.75
C GLU A 280 -31.70 -11.92 -15.51
N ASN A 281 -31.68 -12.38 -14.25
CA ASN A 281 -31.78 -13.81 -13.93
C ASN A 281 -33.18 -14.39 -14.15
N HIS A 282 -34.25 -13.58 -14.16
CA HIS A 282 -35.61 -14.07 -14.40
C HIS A 282 -35.96 -14.23 -15.88
N GLN A 283 -35.19 -13.67 -16.81
CA GLN A 283 -35.44 -13.83 -18.26
C GLN A 283 -34.83 -15.12 -18.85
N LEU A 284 -33.99 -15.84 -18.10
CA LEU A 284 -33.31 -17.06 -18.57
C LEU A 284 -33.99 -18.38 -18.18
N THR A 285 -35.15 -18.34 -17.51
CA THR A 285 -35.91 -19.55 -17.08
C THR A 285 -37.20 -19.80 -17.87
N LEU A 286 -37.38 -19.16 -19.04
CA LEU A 286 -38.52 -19.38 -19.91
C LEU A 286 -38.08 -19.86 -21.30
N PHE A 287 -37.43 -21.03 -21.37
CA PHE A 287 -37.39 -21.89 -22.57
C PHE A 287 -37.20 -23.34 -22.16
#